data_AF-A0A5M3XTJ4-F1
#
_entry.id   AF-A0A5M3XTJ4-F1
#
_cell.length_a   1.000
_cell.length_b   1.000
_cell.length_c   1.000
_cell.angle_alpha   90.00
_cell.angle_beta   90.00
_cell.angle_gamma   90.00
#
_symmetry.space_group_name_H-M   'P 1'
#
loop_
_entity.id
_entity.type
_entity.pdbx_description
1 polymer ?
#
loop_
_entity_poly.entity_id
_entity_poly.type
_entity_poly.pdbx_seq_one_letter_code
_entity_poly.pdbx_strand_id
1 'polypeptide(L)'
;MLVAVYAVFAIAATSRAGVQIATRFAEAPLAYLLSAFAALVYIVLTVALARGHRRLAFLACGIELAGVLIVGTLSLLDPEAFPHATVWSGYGSGYLFIPLVLPIIGLAWLLKHRTRRT
;
A
#
# COMPACT_ATOMS: atom_id res chain seq x y z
N MET A 1 2.47 -15.94 -7.05
CA MET A 1 2.97 -14.67 -7.64
C MET A 1 2.53 -13.45 -6.84
N LEU A 2 1.23 -13.21 -6.59
CA LEU A 2 0.76 -12.04 -5.80
C LEU A 2 1.47 -11.86 -4.45
N VAL A 3 1.61 -12.94 -3.67
CA VAL A 3 2.31 -12.92 -2.37
C VAL A 3 3.75 -12.39 -2.49
N ALA A 4 4.49 -12.81 -3.51
CA ALA A 4 5.88 -12.40 -3.70
C ALA A 4 5.99 -10.91 -4.03
N VAL A 5 5.09 -10.40 -4.87
CA VAL A 5 5.06 -8.97 -5.23
C VAL A 5 4.73 -8.12 -4.00
N TYR A 6 3.71 -8.52 -3.21
CA TYR A 6 3.39 -7.84 -1.97
C TYR A 6 4.52 -7.93 -0.93
N ALA A 7 5.25 -9.06 -0.86
CA ALA A 7 6.39 -9.20 0.04
C ALA A 7 7.53 -8.23 -0.32
N VAL A 8 7.83 -8.06 -1.62
CA VAL A 8 8.82 -7.08 -2.09
C VAL A 8 8.38 -5.66 -1.72
N PHE A 9 7.12 -5.32 -1.96
CA PHE A 9 6.58 -4.01 -1.56
C PHE A 9 6.62 -3.77 -0.07
N ALA A 10 6.28 -4.78 0.74
CA ALA A 10 6.35 -4.71 2.19
C ALA A 10 7.77 -4.39 2.65
N ILE A 11 8.78 -5.10 2.14
CA ILE A 11 10.18 -4.86 2.49
C ILE A 11 10.62 -3.47 2.03
N ALA A 12 10.36 -3.10 0.78
CA ALA A 12 10.76 -1.81 0.22
C ALA A 12 10.13 -0.63 0.98
N ALA A 13 8.82 -0.69 1.25
CA ALA A 13 8.11 0.35 1.98
C ALA A 13 8.58 0.43 3.45
N THR A 14 8.79 -0.71 4.11
CA THR A 14 9.27 -0.75 5.49
C THR A 14 10.67 -0.15 5.62
N SER A 15 11.61 -0.55 4.76
CA SER A 15 12.98 -0.01 4.76
C SER A 15 12.98 1.50 4.51
N ARG A 16 12.22 1.96 3.52
CA ARG A 16 12.10 3.39 3.20
C ARG A 16 11.53 4.19 4.37
N ALA A 17 10.38 3.76 4.90
CA ALA A 17 9.72 4.45 6.00
C ALA A 17 10.58 4.45 7.27
N GLY A 18 11.25 3.32 7.57
CA GLY A 18 12.15 3.20 8.72
C GLY A 18 13.31 4.20 8.67
N VAL A 19 13.99 4.31 7.51
CA VAL A 19 15.07 5.29 7.33
C VAL A 19 14.55 6.72 7.45
N GLN A 20 13.43 7.02 6.80
CA GLN A 20 12.82 8.36 6.81
C GLN A 20 12.42 8.81 8.22
N ILE A 21 11.77 7.94 8.99
CA ILE A 21 11.36 8.23 10.37
C ILE A 21 12.59 8.35 11.28
N ALA A 22 13.60 7.48 11.13
CA ALA A 22 14.77 7.51 12.00
C ALA A 22 15.67 8.74 11.78
N THR A 23 15.71 9.27 10.55
CA THR A 23 16.71 10.30 10.19
C THR A 23 16.11 11.68 9.93
N ARG A 24 14.85 11.77 9.52
CA ARG A 24 14.28 12.99 8.93
C ARG A 24 12.84 13.28 9.37
N PHE A 25 12.36 12.67 10.46
CA PHE A 25 10.93 12.70 10.84
C PHE A 25 10.28 14.10 10.81
N ALA A 26 11.01 15.12 11.26
CA ALA A 26 10.52 16.50 11.31
C ALA A 26 10.35 17.17 9.92
N GLU A 27 10.95 16.63 8.86
CA GLU A 27 10.88 17.21 7.51
C GLU A 27 9.53 16.99 6.84
N ALA A 28 8.92 15.81 7.03
CA ALA A 28 7.57 15.52 6.50
C ALA A 28 6.89 14.42 7.34
N PRO A 29 6.49 14.72 8.59
CA PRO A 29 5.97 13.72 9.51
C PRO A 29 4.74 13.00 8.95
N LEU A 30 3.82 13.73 8.30
CA LEU A 30 2.63 13.14 7.68
C LEU A 30 2.99 12.13 6.58
N ALA A 31 3.85 12.50 5.65
CA ALA A 31 4.26 11.64 4.54
C ALA A 31 4.96 10.36 5.04
N TYR A 32 5.78 10.48 6.07
CA TYR A 32 6.53 9.35 6.61
C TYR A 32 5.64 8.41 7.41
N LEU A 33 4.69 8.94 8.19
CA LEU A 33 3.67 8.13 8.86
C LEU A 33 2.77 7.40 7.87
N LEU A 34 2.35 8.06 6.79
CA LEU A 34 1.58 7.42 5.72
C LEU A 34 2.39 6.32 5.02
N SER A 35 3.70 6.51 4.84
CA SER A 35 4.58 5.48 4.28
C SER A 35 4.74 4.29 5.23
N ALA A 36 4.85 4.53 6.55
CA ALA A 36 4.86 3.46 7.55
C ALA A 36 3.52 2.70 7.61
N PHE A 37 2.41 3.41 7.51
CA PHE A 37 1.08 2.81 7.43
C PHE A 37 0.94 1.94 6.17
N ALA A 38 1.38 2.43 5.01
CA ALA A 38 1.40 1.64 3.78
C ALA A 38 2.25 0.36 3.93
N ALA A 39 3.43 0.47 4.55
CA ALA A 39 4.28 -0.69 4.83
C ALA A 39 3.55 -1.74 5.70
N LEU A 40 2.85 -1.30 6.74
CA LEU A 40 2.04 -2.19 7.59
C LEU A 40 0.93 -2.88 6.79
N VAL A 41 0.21 -2.15 5.94
CA VAL A 41 -0.83 -2.72 5.06
C VAL A 41 -0.24 -3.79 4.15
N TYR A 42 0.92 -3.55 3.53
CA TYR A 42 1.59 -4.54 2.69
C TYR A 42 2.04 -5.79 3.45
N ILE A 43 2.54 -5.64 4.67
CA ILE A 43 2.88 -6.78 5.54
C ILE A 43 1.61 -7.60 5.84
N VAL A 44 0.55 -6.95 6.30
CA VAL A 44 -0.73 -7.62 6.63
C VAL A 44 -1.28 -8.34 5.41
N LEU A 45 -1.27 -7.70 4.24
CA LEU A 45 -1.75 -8.28 3.00
C LEU A 45 -0.92 -9.48 2.57
N THR A 46 0.41 -9.37 2.65
CA THR A 46 1.34 -10.49 2.36
C THR A 46 1.06 -11.69 3.26
N VAL A 47 0.98 -11.47 4.58
CA VAL A 47 0.73 -12.54 5.56
C VAL A 47 -0.66 -13.14 5.37
N ALA A 48 -1.67 -12.30 5.11
CA ALA A 48 -3.04 -12.75 4.89
C ALA A 48 -3.14 -13.64 3.64
N LEU A 49 -2.50 -13.26 2.54
CA LEU A 49 -2.46 -14.07 1.31
C LEU A 49 -1.64 -15.36 1.51
N ALA A 50 -0.48 -15.28 2.18
CA ALA A 50 0.36 -16.45 2.45
C ALA A 50 -0.33 -17.49 3.35
N ARG A 51 -1.10 -17.04 4.35
CA ARG A 51 -1.88 -17.90 5.26
C ARG A 51 -3.25 -18.29 4.71
N GLY A 52 -3.65 -17.79 3.53
CA GLY A 52 -4.97 -18.04 2.97
C GLY A 52 -6.14 -17.36 3.70
N HIS A 53 -5.87 -16.34 4.53
CA HIS A 53 -6.88 -15.55 5.25
C HIS A 53 -7.60 -14.56 4.33
N ARG A 54 -8.57 -15.06 3.56
CA ARG A 54 -9.23 -14.30 2.48
C ARG A 54 -9.94 -13.03 2.94
N ARG A 55 -10.62 -13.05 4.09
CA ARG A 55 -11.32 -11.87 4.61
C ARG A 55 -10.34 -10.75 4.94
N LEU A 56 -9.23 -11.10 5.58
CA LEU A 56 -8.17 -10.15 5.93
C LEU A 56 -7.47 -9.62 4.68
N ALA A 57 -7.17 -10.49 3.70
CA ALA A 57 -6.59 -10.08 2.42
C ALA A 57 -7.54 -9.13 1.65
N PHE A 58 -8.84 -9.39 1.68
CA PHE A 58 -9.84 -8.52 1.03
C PHE A 58 -9.89 -7.14 1.67
N LEU A 59 -9.93 -7.08 3.01
CA LEU A 59 -9.90 -5.82 3.76
C LEU A 59 -8.60 -5.05 3.50
N ALA A 60 -7.44 -5.73 3.55
CA ALA A 60 -6.16 -5.10 3.32
C ALA A 60 -6.00 -4.57 1.88
N CYS A 61 -6.44 -5.31 0.85
CA CYS A 61 -6.51 -4.78 -0.52
C CYS A 61 -7.44 -3.56 -0.63
N GLY A 62 -8.59 -3.58 0.07
CA GLY A 62 -9.51 -2.45 0.09
C GLY A 62 -8.90 -1.20 0.73
N ILE A 63 -8.17 -1.37 1.84
CA ILE A 63 -7.44 -0.29 2.51
C ILE A 63 -6.32 0.23 1.61
N GLU A 64 -5.55 -0.65 0.97
CA GLU A 64 -4.50 -0.24 0.02
C GLU A 64 -5.08 0.59 -1.12
N LEU A 65 -6.16 0.13 -1.76
CA LEU A 65 -6.80 0.85 -2.86
C LEU A 65 -7.32 2.22 -2.39
N ALA A 66 -8.01 2.27 -1.25
CA ALA A 66 -8.49 3.52 -0.68
C ALA A 66 -7.32 4.46 -0.34
N GLY A 67 -6.26 3.94 0.26
CA GLY A 67 -5.05 4.69 0.60
C GLY A 67 -4.40 5.31 -0.63
N VAL A 68 -4.22 4.54 -1.70
CA VAL A 68 -3.65 5.02 -2.97
C VAL A 68 -4.51 6.10 -3.62
N LEU A 69 -5.83 5.94 -3.61
CA LEU A 69 -6.73 6.94 -4.19
C LEU A 69 -6.77 8.21 -3.35
N ILE A 70 -6.90 8.09 -2.03
CA ILE A 70 -7.00 9.24 -1.11
C ILE A 70 -5.67 9.98 -1.07
N VAL A 71 -4.57 9.30 -0.74
CA VAL A 71 -3.25 9.94 -0.62
C VAL A 71 -2.73 10.39 -1.98
N GLY A 72 -2.99 9.63 -3.05
CA GLY A 72 -2.69 10.04 -4.42
C GLY A 72 -3.37 11.36 -4.77
N THR A 73 -4.68 11.47 -4.54
CA THR A 73 -5.45 12.69 -4.80
C THR A 73 -5.00 13.85 -3.91
N LEU A 74 -4.88 13.64 -2.60
CA LEU A 74 -4.44 14.69 -1.66
C LEU A 74 -3.05 15.21 -2.00
N SER A 75 -2.12 14.33 -2.39
CA SER A 75 -0.75 14.75 -2.77
C SER A 75 -0.70 15.61 -4.04
N LEU A 76 -1.75 15.57 -4.88
CA LEU A 76 -1.85 16.41 -6.07
C LEU A 76 -2.58 17.72 -5.79
N LEU A 77 -3.56 17.69 -4.88
CA LEU A 77 -4.35 18.88 -4.50
C LEU A 77 -3.60 19.80 -3.54
N ASP A 78 -2.81 19.23 -2.64
CA ASP A 78 -2.04 19.96 -1.64
C ASP A 78 -0.58 19.50 -1.61
N PRO A 79 0.25 19.95 -2.56
CA PRO A 79 1.66 19.58 -2.59
C PRO A 79 2.45 20.07 -1.37
N GLU A 80 2.01 21.15 -0.71
CA GLU A 80 2.70 21.69 0.47
C GLU A 80 2.52 20.79 1.70
N ALA A 81 1.38 20.12 1.85
CA ALA A 81 1.19 19.10 2.88
C ALA A 81 2.01 17.81 2.63
N PHE A 82 2.50 17.62 1.40
CA PHE A 82 3.29 16.44 0.99
C PHE A 82 4.67 16.84 0.42
N PRO A 83 5.54 17.50 1.21
CA PRO A 83 6.86 17.92 0.74
C PRO A 83 7.77 16.72 0.40
N HIS A 84 7.43 15.53 0.90
CA HIS A 84 8.00 14.26 0.48
C HIS A 84 6.92 13.31 -0.02
N ALA A 85 7.21 12.65 -1.15
CA ALA A 85 6.33 11.64 -1.71
C ALA A 85 6.24 10.42 -0.79
N THR A 86 5.06 9.82 -0.70
CA THR A 86 4.80 8.52 -0.07
C THR A 86 4.81 7.41 -1.12
N VAL A 87 4.57 6.15 -0.71
CA VAL A 87 4.35 5.06 -1.66
C VAL A 87 3.06 5.25 -2.48
N TRP A 88 2.11 6.01 -1.95
CA TRP A 88 0.79 6.24 -2.55
C TRP A 88 0.66 7.58 -3.28
N SER A 89 1.61 8.49 -3.11
CA SER A 89 1.61 9.80 -3.77
C SER A 89 1.56 9.65 -5.29
N GLY A 90 0.79 10.53 -5.95
CA GLY A 90 0.56 10.46 -7.40
C GLY A 90 0.04 9.10 -7.86
N TYR A 91 -0.77 8.42 -7.04
CA TYR A 91 -1.29 7.08 -7.28
C TYR A 91 -0.21 5.99 -7.41
N GLY A 92 0.95 6.20 -6.77
CA GLY A 92 2.09 5.30 -6.87
C GLY A 92 2.89 5.47 -8.16
N SER A 93 2.86 6.64 -8.79
CA SER A 93 3.63 6.94 -10.02
C SER A 93 5.13 6.68 -9.89
N GLY A 94 5.71 6.95 -8.71
CA GLY A 94 7.11 6.61 -8.39
C GLY A 94 7.41 5.10 -8.36
N TYR A 95 6.38 4.27 -8.46
CA TYR A 95 6.45 2.82 -8.48
C TYR A 95 5.70 2.25 -9.69
N LEU A 96 5.68 2.96 -10.82
CA LEU A 96 5.01 2.52 -12.06
C LEU A 96 3.51 2.19 -11.88
N PHE A 97 2.82 2.91 -10.98
CA PHE A 97 1.41 2.69 -10.63
C PHE A 97 1.11 1.30 -10.07
N ILE A 98 2.15 0.55 -9.67
CA ILE A 98 2.02 -0.78 -9.08
C ILE A 98 1.08 -0.76 -7.86
N PRO A 99 1.17 0.21 -6.91
CA PRO A 99 0.24 0.33 -5.79
C PRO A 99 -1.23 0.51 -6.19
N LEU A 100 -1.52 1.09 -7.37
CA LEU A 100 -2.89 1.28 -7.84
C LEU A 100 -3.44 -0.01 -8.47
N VAL A 101 -2.61 -0.69 -9.28
CA VAL A 101 -3.03 -1.83 -10.08
C VAL A 101 -3.14 -3.12 -9.26
N LEU A 102 -2.21 -3.37 -8.33
CA LEU A 102 -2.19 -4.59 -7.51
C LEU A 102 -3.44 -4.84 -6.68
N PRO A 103 -3.98 -3.87 -5.91
CA PRO A 103 -5.15 -4.13 -5.09
C PRO A 103 -6.38 -4.40 -5.95
N ILE A 104 -6.49 -3.81 -7.14
CA ILE A 104 -7.56 -4.11 -8.10
C ILE A 104 -7.47 -5.57 -8.55
N ILE A 105 -6.28 -6.03 -8.95
CA ILE A 105 -6.04 -7.43 -9.34
C ILE A 105 -6.30 -8.37 -8.15
N GLY A 106 -5.84 -7.99 -6.95
CA GLY A 106 -6.02 -8.75 -5.71
C GLY A 106 -7.49 -8.91 -5.34
N LEU A 107 -8.28 -7.84 -5.38
CA LEU A 107 -9.72 -7.85 -5.15
C LEU A 107 -10.44 -8.70 -6.21
N ALA A 108 -10.14 -8.50 -7.49
CA ALA A 108 -10.72 -9.28 -8.59
C ALA A 108 -10.44 -10.78 -8.42
N TRP A 109 -9.21 -11.16 -8.05
CA TRP A 109 -8.83 -12.53 -7.78
C TRP A 109 -9.59 -13.10 -6.57
N LEU A 110 -9.66 -12.36 -5.46
CA LEU A 110 -10.38 -12.77 -4.25
C LEU A 110 -11.88 -12.96 -4.49
N LEU A 111 -12.50 -12.07 -5.26
CA LEU A 111 -13.91 -12.12 -5.67
C LEU A 111 -14.19 -13.30 -6.59
N LYS A 112 -13.37 -13.51 -7.63
CA LYS A 112 -13.56 -14.62 -8.59
C LYS A 112 -13.49 -15.99 -7.93
N HIS A 113 -12.65 -16.14 -6.92
CA HIS A 113 -12.51 -17.40 -6.20
C HIS A 113 -13.52 -17.55 -5.04
N ARG A 114 -14.41 -16.57 -4.80
CA ARG A 114 -15.50 -16.65 -3.81
C ARG A 114 -16.64 -17.55 -4.31
N THR A 115 -16.82 -17.61 -5.63
CA THR A 115 -17.94 -18.27 -6.33
C THR A 115 -17.78 -19.78 -6.51
N ARG A 116 -16.72 -20.41 -5.99
CA ARG A 116 -16.51 -21.88 -6.05
C ARG A 116 -17.00 -22.64 -4.80
N ARG A 117 -17.81 -22.02 -3.96
CA ARG A 117 -18.54 -22.68 -2.86
C ARG A 117 -20.04 -22.49 -3.08
N THR A 118 -20.60 -23.25 -4.00
CA THR A 118 -22.04 -23.53 -4.13
C THR A 118 -22.18 -24.96 -4.57
#